data_AF-A0A7X8GS29-F1
#
_entry.id   AF-A0A7X8GS29-F1
#
_cell.length_a   1.000
_cell.length_b   1.000
_cell.length_c   1.000
_cell.angle_alpha   90.00
_cell.angle_beta   90.00
_cell.angle_gamma   90.00
#
_symmetry.space_group_name_H-M   'P 1'
#
loop_
_entity.id
_entity.type
_entity.pdbx_description
1 polymer ?
#
loop_
_entity_poly.entity_id
_entity_poly.type
_entity_poly.pdbx_seq_one_letter_code
_entity_poly.pdbx_strand_id
1 'polypeptide(L)'
;MSRSLVWSSITFVVLFIITSIFYFVPSLANPYKTIPYNVGTIVYQITLLVPVIFLFISYTGIDKQWKGHRAWLFILLALVFYFIGDTVWNVYDLFWQVEAPHPGIADAAYIIFYPLVILAMLRFIKVADVKLTPSETLLIGIIAALLAAEAIGRIIVPAFLDSSSPILANIIDSFYVLSDVAILCLGLIIIVQFWGGRVTTTYILFVIAMFIMSICDAIYTLQPEIGLRNPLDLGWTASYMLIALASVHERSLHYKLK
;
A
#
# COMPACT_ATOMS: atom_id res chain seq x y z
N MET A 1 -15.47 20.70 4.04
CA MET A 1 -15.08 19.29 4.32
C MET A 1 -16.33 18.54 4.79
N SER A 2 -16.68 17.39 4.19
CA SER A 2 -17.89 16.65 4.56
C SER A 2 -17.75 16.06 5.98
N ARG A 3 -18.85 15.99 6.74
CA ARG A 3 -18.83 15.43 8.12
C ARG A 3 -18.25 14.01 8.14
N SER A 4 -18.56 13.19 7.13
CA SER A 4 -18.01 11.84 7.00
C SER A 4 -16.49 11.83 6.88
N LEU A 5 -15.90 12.76 6.14
CA LEU A 5 -14.44 12.83 5.98
C LEU A 5 -13.76 13.17 7.31
N VAL A 6 -14.30 14.13 8.07
CA VAL A 6 -13.77 14.51 9.38
C VAL A 6 -13.78 13.32 10.35
N TRP A 7 -14.92 12.61 10.45
CA TRP A 7 -15.03 11.45 11.34
C TRP A 7 -14.13 10.29 10.90
N SER A 8 -14.01 10.03 9.59
CA SER A 8 -13.05 9.05 9.07
C SER A 8 -11.61 9.41 9.43
N SER A 9 -11.21 10.68 9.25
CA SER A 9 -9.87 11.13 9.62
C SER A 9 -9.60 10.97 11.11
N ILE A 10 -10.53 11.35 11.98
CA ILE A 10 -10.40 11.16 13.44
C ILE A 10 -10.26 9.68 13.77
N THR A 11 -11.09 8.82 13.16
CA THR A 11 -11.05 7.37 13.38
C THR A 11 -9.68 6.79 12.99
N PHE A 12 -9.15 7.17 11.83
CA PHE A 12 -7.84 6.70 11.38
C PHE A 12 -6.70 7.23 12.24
N VAL A 13 -6.73 8.49 12.68
CA VAL A 13 -5.73 9.03 13.61
C VAL A 13 -5.75 8.27 14.94
N VAL A 14 -6.93 8.01 15.50
CA VAL A 14 -7.06 7.24 16.76
C VAL A 14 -6.55 5.81 16.58
N LEU A 15 -6.94 5.13 15.49
CA LEU A 15 -6.44 3.79 15.20
C LEU A 15 -4.93 3.77 15.01
N PHE A 16 -4.36 4.74 14.31
CA PHE A 16 -2.91 4.86 14.11
C PHE A 16 -2.18 5.00 15.45
N ILE A 17 -2.71 5.82 16.36
CA ILE A 17 -2.17 5.99 17.71
C ILE A 17 -2.27 4.69 18.50
N ILE A 18 -3.43 4.01 18.46
CA ILE A 18 -3.63 2.72 19.13
C ILE A 18 -2.62 1.69 18.60
N THR A 19 -2.49 1.53 17.29
CA THR A 19 -1.50 0.61 16.70
C THR A 19 -0.09 0.99 17.11
N SER A 20 0.28 2.27 17.07
CA SER A 20 1.59 2.72 17.54
C SER A 20 1.85 2.32 19.00
N ILE A 21 0.86 2.47 19.89
CA ILE A 21 0.98 2.14 21.31
C ILE A 21 1.02 0.63 21.58
N PHE A 22 0.18 -0.15 20.90
CA PHE A 22 0.01 -1.58 21.20
C PHE A 22 0.87 -2.50 20.34
N TYR A 23 1.33 -2.02 19.19
CA TYR A 23 2.15 -2.78 18.24
C TYR A 23 3.63 -2.35 18.28
N PHE A 24 3.91 -1.04 18.27
CA PHE A 24 5.27 -0.53 18.10
C PHE A 24 5.99 -0.19 19.42
N VAL A 25 5.36 0.54 20.35
CA VAL A 25 6.00 0.85 21.65
C VAL A 25 6.50 -0.38 22.43
N PRO A 26 5.80 -1.52 22.44
CA PRO A 26 6.27 -2.73 23.11
C PRO A 26 7.44 -3.41 22.40
N SER A 27 7.52 -3.30 21.06
CA SER A 27 8.63 -3.88 20.28
C SER A 27 9.96 -3.18 20.58
N LEU A 28 9.93 -1.90 20.96
CA LEU A 28 11.10 -1.14 21.43
C LEU A 28 11.61 -1.57 22.82
N ALA A 29 10.74 -2.11 23.69
CA ALA A 29 11.07 -2.39 25.08
C ALA A 29 11.58 -3.83 25.29
N ASN A 30 11.01 -4.81 24.59
CA ASN A 30 11.52 -6.18 24.42
C ASN A 30 10.58 -6.95 23.47
N PRO A 31 10.99 -7.38 22.25
CA PRO A 31 10.09 -7.99 21.27
C PRO A 31 9.40 -9.28 21.76
N TYR A 32 9.94 -9.90 22.82
CA TYR A 32 9.44 -11.18 23.36
C TYR A 32 8.74 -11.11 24.71
N LYS A 33 8.67 -9.96 25.42
CA LYS A 33 8.34 -10.00 26.86
C LYS A 33 7.34 -9.04 27.49
N THR A 34 6.70 -8.10 26.82
CA THR A 34 5.71 -7.26 27.51
C THR A 34 4.56 -6.79 26.61
N ILE A 35 3.32 -6.89 27.13
CA ILE A 35 2.01 -7.05 26.43
C ILE A 35 1.80 -8.51 26.00
N PRO A 36 0.60 -9.14 26.13
CA PRO A 36 0.44 -10.49 25.61
C PRO A 36 0.76 -10.39 24.12
N TYR A 37 1.85 -11.03 23.71
CA TYR A 37 2.45 -11.01 22.38
C TYR A 37 1.44 -10.95 21.22
N ASN A 38 0.30 -11.64 21.39
CA ASN A 38 -0.80 -11.69 20.43
C ASN A 38 -1.58 -10.38 20.27
N VAL A 39 -1.66 -9.54 21.29
CA VAL A 39 -2.49 -8.33 21.30
C VAL A 39 -2.00 -7.32 20.27
N GLY A 40 -0.67 -7.15 20.12
CA GLY A 40 -0.12 -6.29 19.09
C GLY A 40 -0.59 -6.73 17.71
N THR A 41 -0.29 -7.96 17.32
CA THR A 41 -0.62 -8.49 15.98
C THR A 41 -2.12 -8.51 15.72
N ILE A 42 -2.94 -8.80 16.74
CA ILE A 42 -4.40 -8.68 16.65
C ILE A 42 -4.83 -7.21 16.41
N VAL A 43 -4.24 -6.26 17.14
CA VAL A 43 -4.52 -4.83 16.96
C VAL A 43 -4.11 -4.37 15.56
N TYR A 44 -2.95 -4.80 15.05
CA TYR A 44 -2.51 -4.51 13.70
C TYR A 44 -3.49 -5.07 12.65
N GLN A 45 -3.90 -6.34 12.78
CA GLN A 45 -4.88 -6.95 11.87
C GLN A 45 -6.24 -6.24 11.89
N ILE A 46 -6.74 -5.88 13.07
CA ILE A 46 -7.98 -5.10 13.21
C ILE A 46 -7.80 -3.73 12.54
N THR A 47 -6.64 -3.11 12.70
CA THR A 47 -6.34 -1.80 12.15
C THR A 47 -6.27 -1.80 10.63
N LEU A 48 -5.85 -2.90 10.00
CA LEU A 48 -5.95 -3.10 8.55
C LEU A 48 -7.39 -3.41 8.09
N LEU A 49 -8.17 -4.14 8.89
CA LEU A 49 -9.56 -4.48 8.57
C LEU A 49 -10.47 -3.23 8.48
N VAL A 50 -10.29 -2.24 9.34
CA VAL A 50 -11.12 -1.01 9.34
C VAL A 50 -11.04 -0.26 7.99
N PRO A 51 -9.86 0.06 7.43
CA PRO A 51 -9.70 0.60 6.09
C PRO A 51 -10.40 -0.22 4.99
N VAL A 52 -10.32 -1.56 5.03
CA VAL A 52 -11.01 -2.44 4.07
C VAL A 52 -12.53 -2.21 4.14
N ILE A 53 -13.09 -2.18 5.34
CA ILE A 53 -14.52 -1.91 5.56
C ILE A 53 -14.89 -0.51 5.05
N PHE A 54 -14.12 0.52 5.40
CA PHE A 54 -14.38 1.89 4.96
C PHE A 54 -14.31 2.02 3.44
N LEU A 55 -13.34 1.37 2.81
CA LEU A 55 -13.19 1.32 1.35
C LEU A 55 -14.38 0.62 0.69
N PHE A 56 -14.88 -0.48 1.27
CA PHE A 56 -16.08 -1.16 0.79
C PHE A 56 -17.35 -0.28 0.90
N ILE A 57 -17.58 0.36 2.05
CA ILE A 57 -18.72 1.28 2.24
C ILE A 57 -18.58 2.51 1.32
N SER A 58 -17.37 3.00 1.08
CA SER A 58 -17.11 4.08 0.14
C SER A 58 -17.46 3.65 -1.28
N TYR A 59 -16.92 2.52 -1.72
CA TYR A 59 -17.15 1.93 -3.03
C TYR A 59 -18.65 1.75 -3.34
N THR A 60 -19.42 1.18 -2.42
CA THR A 60 -20.87 0.96 -2.61
C THR A 60 -21.68 2.26 -2.72
N GLY A 61 -21.16 3.38 -2.21
CA GLY A 61 -21.79 4.69 -2.26
C GLY A 61 -21.35 5.58 -3.44
N ILE A 62 -20.27 5.21 -4.14
CA ILE A 62 -19.82 5.91 -5.35
C ILE A 62 -20.80 5.61 -6.49
N ASP A 63 -21.16 6.63 -7.27
CA ASP A 63 -22.02 6.47 -8.44
C ASP A 63 -21.44 5.48 -9.46
N LYS A 64 -22.21 4.45 -9.81
CA LYS A 64 -21.84 3.43 -10.79
C LYS A 64 -21.68 4.00 -12.21
N GLN A 65 -22.31 5.12 -12.51
CA GLN A 65 -22.18 5.79 -13.81
C GLN A 65 -20.85 6.55 -13.95
N TRP A 66 -20.20 6.87 -12.83
CA TRP A 66 -18.91 7.54 -12.86
C TRP A 66 -17.81 6.60 -13.38
N LYS A 67 -17.06 7.09 -14.38
CA LYS A 67 -16.07 6.27 -15.10
C LYS A 67 -14.94 5.73 -14.20
N GLY A 68 -14.63 6.41 -13.10
CA GLY A 68 -13.62 5.96 -12.13
C GLY A 68 -14.10 4.90 -11.15
N HIS A 69 -15.39 4.56 -11.11
CA HIS A 69 -15.94 3.56 -10.17
C HIS A 69 -15.23 2.20 -10.30
N ARG A 70 -14.88 1.78 -11.52
CA ARG A 70 -14.14 0.52 -11.75
C ARG A 70 -12.72 0.55 -11.20
N ALA A 71 -12.06 1.70 -11.19
CA ALA A 71 -10.73 1.81 -10.59
C ALA A 71 -10.79 1.55 -9.08
N TRP A 72 -11.79 2.08 -8.39
CA TRP A 72 -12.01 1.81 -6.96
C TRP A 72 -12.40 0.36 -6.65
N LEU A 73 -13.06 -0.34 -7.58
CA LEU A 73 -13.24 -1.79 -7.45
C LEU A 73 -11.89 -2.51 -7.42
N PHE A 74 -10.97 -2.15 -8.32
CA PHE A 74 -9.63 -2.74 -8.32
C PHE A 74 -8.85 -2.40 -7.04
N ILE A 75 -8.95 -1.18 -6.52
CA ILE A 75 -8.34 -0.81 -5.23
C ILE A 75 -8.95 -1.60 -4.06
N LEU A 76 -10.27 -1.78 -4.04
CA LEU A 76 -10.95 -2.61 -3.04
C LEU A 76 -10.47 -4.06 -3.09
N LEU A 77 -10.44 -4.65 -4.28
CA LEU A 77 -9.95 -6.03 -4.46
C LEU A 77 -8.48 -6.14 -4.06
N ALA A 78 -7.65 -5.17 -4.45
CA ALA A 78 -6.25 -5.12 -4.06
C ALA A 78 -6.13 -5.14 -2.53
N LEU A 79 -6.77 -4.21 -1.83
CA LEU A 79 -6.66 -4.14 -0.37
C LEU A 79 -7.23 -5.37 0.34
N VAL A 80 -8.22 -6.06 -0.24
CA VAL A 80 -8.69 -7.37 0.23
C VAL A 80 -7.62 -8.45 0.08
N PHE A 81 -6.93 -8.52 -1.07
CA PHE A 81 -5.82 -9.46 -1.26
C PHE A 81 -4.64 -9.15 -0.35
N TYR A 82 -4.31 -7.87 -0.16
CA TYR A 82 -3.30 -7.45 0.82
C TYR A 82 -3.69 -7.91 2.24
N PHE A 83 -4.93 -7.65 2.66
CA PHE A 83 -5.46 -8.13 3.95
C PHE A 83 -5.38 -9.66 4.10
N ILE A 84 -5.66 -10.42 3.05
CA ILE A 84 -5.52 -11.89 3.08
C ILE A 84 -4.06 -12.29 3.26
N GLY A 85 -3.14 -11.71 2.49
CA GLY A 85 -1.71 -11.97 2.61
C GLY A 85 -1.19 -11.67 4.01
N ASP A 86 -1.58 -10.51 4.53
CA ASP A 86 -1.19 -10.03 5.85
C ASP A 86 -1.82 -10.88 6.97
N THR A 87 -3.07 -11.34 6.79
CA THR A 87 -3.68 -12.32 7.71
C THR A 87 -2.89 -13.62 7.74
N VAL A 88 -2.50 -14.14 6.56
CA VAL A 88 -1.67 -15.36 6.48
C VAL A 88 -0.32 -15.14 7.14
N TRP A 89 0.32 -13.99 6.90
CA TRP A 89 1.58 -13.62 7.53
C TRP A 89 1.46 -13.60 9.06
N ASN A 90 0.45 -12.88 9.56
CA ASN A 90 0.21 -12.71 10.98
C ASN A 90 -0.22 -13.99 11.69
N VAL A 91 -0.75 -14.98 10.98
CA VAL A 91 -0.99 -16.32 11.53
C VAL A 91 0.32 -17.04 11.88
N TYR A 92 1.39 -16.86 11.08
CA TYR A 92 2.73 -17.39 11.43
C TYR A 92 3.28 -16.74 12.69
N ASP A 93 3.18 -15.41 12.77
CA ASP A 93 3.57 -14.65 13.95
C ASP A 93 2.77 -15.11 15.20
N LEU A 94 1.44 -15.11 15.14
CA LEU A 94 0.56 -15.39 16.27
C LEU A 94 0.69 -16.80 16.85
N PHE A 95 0.80 -17.82 16.00
CA PHE A 95 0.72 -19.21 16.44
C PHE A 95 2.09 -19.89 16.55
N TRP A 96 3.06 -19.48 15.74
CA TRP A 96 4.38 -20.13 15.68
C TRP A 96 5.53 -19.21 16.08
N GLN A 97 5.29 -17.91 16.22
CA GLN A 97 6.32 -16.93 16.60
C GLN A 97 7.52 -16.91 15.66
N VAL A 98 7.24 -17.11 14.37
CA VAL A 98 8.22 -17.08 13.29
C VAL A 98 7.73 -16.18 12.18
N GLU A 99 8.65 -15.68 11.38
CA GLU A 99 8.30 -15.02 10.13
C GLU A 99 7.60 -15.99 9.17
N ALA A 100 6.69 -15.44 8.39
CA ALA A 100 6.05 -16.20 7.34
C ALA A 100 7.13 -16.66 6.35
N PRO A 101 7.10 -17.94 5.92
CA PRO A 101 8.04 -18.41 4.91
C PRO A 101 7.93 -17.58 3.63
N HIS A 102 9.08 -17.21 3.07
CA HIS A 102 9.18 -16.59 1.75
C HIS A 102 10.11 -17.44 0.86
N PRO A 103 9.66 -17.90 -0.31
CA PRO A 103 8.28 -17.82 -0.83
C PRO A 103 7.27 -18.63 0.00
N GLY A 104 6.03 -18.16 0.07
CA GLY A 104 4.97 -18.80 0.83
C GLY A 104 3.55 -18.43 0.40
N ILE A 105 2.58 -18.81 1.24
CA ILE A 105 1.15 -18.63 0.95
C ILE A 105 0.77 -17.14 0.94
N ALA A 106 1.40 -16.32 1.77
CA ALA A 106 1.16 -14.87 1.82
C ALA A 106 1.52 -14.20 0.48
N ASP A 107 2.64 -14.63 -0.14
CA ASP A 107 3.11 -14.08 -1.42
C ASP A 107 2.10 -14.25 -2.55
N ALA A 108 1.32 -15.34 -2.57
CA ALA A 108 0.30 -15.53 -3.59
C ALA A 108 -0.76 -14.40 -3.58
N ALA A 109 -1.10 -13.89 -2.39
CA ALA A 109 -2.04 -12.79 -2.23
C ALA A 109 -1.39 -11.44 -2.57
N TYR A 110 -0.13 -11.21 -2.15
CA TYR A 110 0.62 -10.01 -2.49
C TYR A 110 0.90 -9.88 -3.99
N ILE A 111 1.21 -10.98 -4.68
CA ILE A 111 1.39 -11.00 -6.14
C ILE A 111 0.12 -10.54 -6.87
N ILE A 112 -1.08 -10.84 -6.36
CA ILE A 112 -2.35 -10.39 -6.95
C ILE A 112 -2.64 -8.92 -6.61
N PHE A 113 -2.18 -8.44 -5.45
CA PHE A 113 -2.34 -7.06 -5.03
C PHE A 113 -1.73 -6.05 -6.03
N TYR A 114 -0.46 -6.24 -6.41
CA TYR A 114 0.26 -5.32 -7.31
C TYR A 114 -0.44 -5.06 -8.66
N PRO A 115 -0.83 -6.07 -9.46
CA PRO A 115 -1.50 -5.83 -10.74
C PRO A 115 -2.86 -5.16 -10.58
N LEU A 116 -3.60 -5.43 -9.50
CA LEU A 116 -4.88 -4.76 -9.23
C LEU A 116 -4.67 -3.26 -8.96
N VAL A 117 -3.65 -2.90 -8.18
CA VAL A 117 -3.28 -1.50 -7.96
C VAL A 117 -2.86 -0.83 -9.25
N ILE A 118 -1.96 -1.45 -10.02
CA ILE A 118 -1.47 -0.92 -11.30
C ILE A 118 -2.65 -0.70 -12.26
N LEU A 119 -3.57 -1.67 -12.38
CA LEU A 119 -4.77 -1.54 -13.19
C LEU A 119 -5.66 -0.38 -12.74
N ALA A 120 -5.82 -0.17 -11.44
CA ALA A 120 -6.57 0.96 -10.90
C ALA A 120 -5.92 2.30 -11.29
N MET A 121 -4.60 2.43 -11.11
CA MET A 121 -3.86 3.65 -11.44
C MET A 121 -3.92 3.96 -12.94
N LEU A 122 -3.72 2.96 -13.80
CA LEU A 122 -3.89 3.10 -15.25
C LEU A 122 -5.32 3.55 -15.61
N ARG A 123 -6.34 3.11 -14.85
CA ARG A 123 -7.71 3.60 -15.05
C ARG A 123 -7.90 5.02 -14.55
N PHE A 124 -7.31 5.44 -13.44
CA PHE A 124 -7.35 6.84 -13.03
C PHE A 124 -6.73 7.76 -14.08
N ILE A 125 -5.54 7.40 -14.59
CA ILE A 125 -4.86 8.11 -15.68
C ILE A 125 -5.76 8.21 -16.92
N LYS A 126 -6.39 7.10 -17.31
CA LYS A 126 -7.29 7.07 -18.48
C LYS A 126 -8.57 7.91 -18.26
N VAL A 127 -9.17 7.86 -17.07
CA VAL A 127 -10.41 8.59 -16.76
C VAL A 127 -10.15 10.09 -16.68
N ALA A 128 -8.98 10.49 -16.20
CA ALA A 128 -8.56 11.87 -16.12
C ALA A 128 -8.04 12.46 -17.45
N ASP A 129 -7.96 11.66 -18.52
CA ASP A 129 -7.38 12.04 -19.82
C ASP A 129 -6.01 12.72 -19.67
N VAL A 130 -5.14 12.13 -18.84
CA VAL A 130 -3.81 12.69 -18.53
C VAL A 130 -2.97 12.80 -19.81
N LYS A 131 -2.43 14.00 -20.05
CA LYS A 131 -1.56 14.30 -21.20
C LYS A 131 -0.29 14.98 -20.72
N LEU A 132 0.79 14.21 -20.71
CA LEU A 132 2.10 14.71 -20.35
C LEU A 132 2.70 15.51 -21.51
N THR A 133 3.32 16.63 -21.17
CA THR A 133 4.23 17.34 -22.06
C THR A 133 5.49 16.50 -22.33
N PRO A 134 6.25 16.78 -23.40
CA PRO A 134 7.52 16.10 -23.66
C PRO A 134 8.51 16.21 -22.48
N SER A 135 8.56 17.36 -21.79
CA SER A 135 9.42 17.57 -20.63
C SER A 135 9.00 16.74 -19.42
N GLU A 136 7.71 16.64 -19.13
CA GLU A 136 7.20 15.79 -18.05
C GLU A 136 7.42 14.31 -18.35
N THR A 137 7.20 13.90 -19.60
CA THR A 137 7.47 12.54 -20.06
C THR A 137 8.95 12.20 -19.92
N LEU A 138 9.84 13.11 -20.31
CA LEU A 138 11.28 12.94 -20.15
C LEU A 138 11.68 12.83 -18.67
N LEU A 139 11.16 13.73 -17.82
CA LEU A 139 11.45 13.72 -16.39
C LEU A 139 11.00 12.42 -15.72
N ILE A 140 9.76 12.00 -15.96
CA ILE A 140 9.23 10.73 -15.44
C ILE A 140 10.03 9.55 -15.99
N GLY A 141 10.42 9.58 -17.27
CA GLY A 141 11.27 8.54 -17.87
C GLY A 141 12.65 8.45 -17.23
N ILE A 142 13.29 9.59 -16.91
CA ILE A 142 14.57 9.64 -16.19
C ILE A 142 14.40 9.07 -14.78
N ILE A 143 13.37 9.49 -14.04
CA ILE A 143 13.09 8.98 -12.69
C ILE A 143 12.86 7.47 -12.74
N ALA A 144 12.04 6.99 -13.68
CA ALA A 144 11.78 5.57 -13.88
C ALA A 144 13.06 4.78 -14.15
N ALA A 145 13.93 5.30 -15.04
CA ALA A 145 15.21 4.68 -15.37
C ALA A 145 16.15 4.62 -14.16
N LEU A 146 16.21 5.69 -13.35
CA LEU A 146 17.04 5.74 -12.14
C LEU A 146 16.53 4.76 -11.06
N LEU A 147 15.22 4.73 -10.83
CA LEU A 147 14.60 3.80 -9.89
C LEU A 147 14.80 2.34 -10.33
N ALA A 148 14.59 2.05 -11.62
CA ALA A 148 14.83 0.73 -12.18
C ALA A 148 16.32 0.33 -12.10
N ALA A 149 17.24 1.25 -12.38
CA ALA A 149 18.67 0.99 -12.27
C ALA A 149 19.08 0.68 -10.83
N GLU A 150 18.55 1.40 -9.84
CA GLU A 150 18.81 1.14 -8.41
C GLU A 150 18.23 -0.22 -7.99
N ALA A 151 16.98 -0.50 -8.36
CA ALA A 151 16.34 -1.80 -8.12
C ALA A 151 17.14 -2.96 -8.72
N ILE A 152 17.55 -2.82 -9.99
CA ILE A 152 18.32 -3.85 -10.69
C ILE A 152 19.69 -4.01 -10.05
N GLY A 153 20.40 -2.92 -9.79
CA GLY A 153 21.80 -2.95 -9.33
C GLY A 153 21.97 -3.40 -7.89
N ARG A 154 21.04 -3.04 -6.99
CA ARG A 154 21.16 -3.33 -5.56
C ARG A 154 20.34 -4.50 -5.07
N ILE A 155 19.23 -4.81 -5.74
CA ILE A 155 18.30 -5.85 -5.28
C ILE A 155 18.37 -7.04 -6.23
N ILE A 156 18.04 -6.84 -7.50
CA ILE A 156 17.85 -7.97 -8.45
C ILE A 156 19.18 -8.65 -8.77
N VAL A 157 20.18 -7.92 -9.26
CA VAL A 157 21.46 -8.53 -9.68
C VAL A 157 22.16 -9.26 -8.52
N PRO A 158 22.32 -8.67 -7.32
CA PRO A 158 22.92 -9.37 -6.18
C PRO A 158 22.15 -10.64 -5.78
N ALA A 159 20.82 -10.59 -5.77
CA ALA A 159 19.99 -11.74 -5.41
C ALA A 159 20.23 -12.95 -6.34
N PHE A 160 20.35 -12.72 -7.65
CA PHE A 160 20.61 -13.79 -8.63
C PHE A 160 22.07 -14.24 -8.70
N LEU A 161 23.01 -13.46 -8.16
CA LEU A 161 24.41 -13.87 -8.03
C LEU A 161 24.66 -14.69 -6.76
N ASP A 162 23.80 -14.58 -5.76
CA ASP A 162 23.86 -15.39 -4.56
C ASP A 162 23.33 -16.80 -4.81
N SER A 163 24.24 -17.76 -4.94
CA SER A 163 23.92 -19.18 -5.14
C SER A 163 23.20 -19.85 -3.97
N SER A 164 23.15 -19.20 -2.80
CA SER A 164 22.46 -19.72 -1.62
C SER A 164 20.97 -19.36 -1.57
N SER A 165 20.54 -18.34 -2.32
CA SER A 165 19.15 -17.90 -2.37
C SER A 165 18.31 -18.77 -3.31
N PRO A 166 17.10 -19.20 -2.90
CA PRO A 166 16.17 -19.89 -3.79
C PRO A 166 15.79 -19.02 -5.00
N ILE A 167 15.90 -19.57 -6.21
CA ILE A 167 15.58 -18.84 -7.46
C ILE A 167 14.16 -18.27 -7.47
N LEU A 168 13.20 -18.96 -6.85
CA LEU A 168 11.82 -18.52 -6.78
C LEU A 168 11.65 -17.28 -5.88
N ALA A 169 12.41 -17.19 -4.78
CA ALA A 169 12.45 -16.01 -3.91
C ALA A 169 12.91 -14.79 -4.72
N ASN A 170 14.05 -14.94 -5.41
CA ASN A 170 14.63 -13.89 -6.24
C ASN A 170 13.66 -13.39 -7.33
N ILE A 171 12.88 -14.30 -7.94
CA ILE A 171 11.85 -13.92 -8.94
C ILE A 171 10.73 -13.10 -8.30
N ILE A 172 10.25 -13.52 -7.12
CA ILE A 172 9.14 -12.85 -6.42
C ILE A 172 9.60 -11.48 -5.91
N ASP A 173 10.76 -11.38 -5.28
CA ASP A 173 11.33 -10.11 -4.82
C ASP A 173 11.55 -9.14 -5.98
N SER A 174 12.05 -9.64 -7.11
CA SER A 174 12.17 -8.83 -8.34
C SER A 174 10.81 -8.32 -8.81
N PHE A 175 9.77 -9.15 -8.74
CA PHE A 175 8.42 -8.75 -9.11
C PHE A 175 7.89 -7.66 -8.19
N TYR A 176 8.09 -7.76 -6.87
CA TYR A 176 7.68 -6.73 -5.90
C TYR A 176 8.35 -5.40 -6.19
N VAL A 177 9.69 -5.38 -6.24
CA VAL A 177 10.45 -4.14 -6.45
C VAL A 177 10.12 -3.49 -7.80
N LEU A 178 10.02 -4.28 -8.89
CA LEU A 178 9.64 -3.72 -10.19
C LEU A 178 8.20 -3.19 -10.21
N SER A 179 7.30 -3.84 -9.47
CA SER A 179 5.92 -3.36 -9.32
C SER A 179 5.86 -2.06 -8.51
N ASP A 180 6.67 -1.92 -7.47
CA ASP A 180 6.82 -0.67 -6.72
C ASP A 180 7.36 0.46 -7.58
N VAL A 181 8.40 0.21 -8.39
CA VAL A 181 8.90 1.19 -9.36
C VAL A 181 7.78 1.63 -10.31
N ALA A 182 6.98 0.69 -10.82
CA ALA A 182 5.84 1.00 -11.69
C ALA A 182 4.78 1.85 -10.97
N ILE A 183 4.42 1.49 -9.73
CA ILE A 183 3.48 2.24 -8.89
C ILE A 183 3.98 3.66 -8.64
N LEU A 184 5.25 3.83 -8.27
CA LEU A 184 5.85 5.16 -8.06
C LEU A 184 5.76 6.01 -9.32
N CYS A 185 6.13 5.46 -10.48
CA CYS A 185 6.06 6.17 -11.76
C CYS A 185 4.62 6.54 -12.14
N LEU A 186 3.66 5.62 -11.99
CA LEU A 186 2.25 5.90 -12.24
C LEU A 186 1.71 6.96 -11.29
N GLY A 187 2.15 6.98 -10.04
CA GLY A 187 1.79 8.01 -9.07
C GLY A 187 2.33 9.37 -9.46
N LEU A 188 3.56 9.46 -9.98
CA LEU A 188 4.10 10.71 -10.51
C LEU A 188 3.28 11.22 -11.71
N ILE A 189 2.88 10.34 -12.63
CA ILE A 189 2.00 10.69 -13.76
C ILE A 189 0.67 11.27 -13.24
N ILE A 190 0.10 10.65 -12.21
CA ILE A 190 -1.14 11.12 -11.56
C ILE A 190 -0.90 12.45 -10.81
N ILE A 191 0.27 12.74 -10.25
CA ILE A 191 0.50 14.00 -9.55
C ILE A 191 0.72 15.16 -10.52
N VAL A 192 1.52 14.96 -11.57
CA VAL A 192 1.94 16.01 -12.51
C VAL A 192 0.74 16.69 -13.18
N GLN A 193 -0.25 15.92 -13.64
CA GLN A 193 -1.42 16.46 -14.33
C GLN A 193 -2.33 17.33 -13.46
N PHE A 194 -2.28 17.13 -12.14
CA PHE A 194 -3.22 17.76 -11.22
C PHE A 194 -2.61 18.96 -10.47
N TRP A 195 -1.30 19.16 -10.57
CA TRP A 195 -0.60 20.30 -9.97
C TRP A 195 -1.06 21.61 -10.62
N GLY A 196 -1.57 22.57 -9.83
CA GLY A 196 -1.86 23.93 -10.32
C GLY A 196 -3.33 24.29 -10.58
N GLY A 197 -4.30 23.50 -10.12
CA GLY A 197 -5.68 24.03 -10.05
C GLY A 197 -6.77 23.10 -9.58
N ARG A 198 -6.54 21.78 -9.56
CA ARG A 198 -7.59 20.80 -9.25
C ARG A 198 -7.03 19.46 -8.79
N VAL A 199 -6.03 19.42 -7.91
CA VAL A 199 -5.75 18.12 -7.28
C VAL A 199 -6.94 17.77 -6.40
N THR A 200 -7.79 16.82 -6.82
CA THR A 200 -8.79 16.28 -5.91
C THR A 200 -8.00 15.60 -4.81
N THR A 201 -8.22 16.05 -3.58
CA THR A 201 -7.57 15.54 -2.37
C THR A 201 -7.53 14.01 -2.34
N THR A 202 -8.52 13.35 -2.94
CA THR A 202 -8.53 11.92 -3.25
C THR A 202 -7.21 11.40 -3.85
N TYR A 203 -6.78 11.91 -5.00
CA TYR A 203 -5.64 11.35 -5.73
C TYR A 203 -4.32 11.63 -5.01
N ILE A 204 -4.17 12.78 -4.34
CA ILE A 204 -3.00 13.03 -3.47
C ILE A 204 -2.94 12.02 -2.34
N LEU A 205 -4.04 11.84 -1.59
CA LEU A 205 -4.07 10.91 -0.47
C LEU A 205 -3.72 9.50 -0.95
N PHE A 206 -4.30 9.08 -2.08
CA PHE A 206 -4.03 7.78 -2.68
C PHE A 206 -2.57 7.64 -3.13
N VAL A 207 -2.01 8.60 -3.87
CA VAL A 207 -0.62 8.50 -4.35
C VAL A 207 0.37 8.56 -3.19
N ILE A 208 0.14 9.42 -2.19
CA ILE A 208 0.97 9.45 -0.97
C ILE A 208 0.92 8.09 -0.27
N ALA A 209 -0.26 7.48 -0.15
CA ALA A 209 -0.39 6.16 0.45
C ALA A 209 0.46 5.11 -0.28
N MET A 210 0.37 5.10 -1.61
CA MET A 210 1.14 4.19 -2.46
C MET A 210 2.64 4.44 -2.33
N PHE A 211 3.07 5.70 -2.25
CA PHE A 211 4.49 6.04 -2.10
C PHE A 211 5.03 5.59 -0.74
N ILE A 212 4.28 5.83 0.35
CA ILE A 212 4.68 5.37 1.68
C ILE A 212 4.85 3.85 1.68
N MET A 213 3.90 3.12 1.09
CA MET A 213 3.95 1.66 1.04
C MET A 213 5.14 1.15 0.23
N SER A 214 5.35 1.65 -0.99
CA SER A 214 6.50 1.27 -1.81
C SER A 214 7.85 1.63 -1.18
N ILE A 215 7.92 2.72 -0.40
CA ILE A 215 9.13 3.07 0.36
C ILE A 215 9.33 2.08 1.52
N CYS A 216 8.28 1.70 2.24
CA CYS A 216 8.35 0.68 3.29
C CYS A 216 8.80 -0.67 2.72
N ASP A 217 8.23 -1.11 1.60
CA ASP A 217 8.58 -2.36 0.91
C ASP A 217 10.06 -2.35 0.48
N ALA A 218 10.54 -1.24 -0.09
CA ALA A 218 11.93 -1.09 -0.48
C ALA A 218 12.90 -1.13 0.71
N ILE A 219 12.56 -0.46 1.84
CA ILE A 219 13.39 -0.50 3.05
C ILE A 219 13.41 -1.91 3.64
N TYR A 220 12.25 -2.57 3.72
CA TYR A 220 12.14 -3.94 4.23
C TYR A 220 12.98 -4.92 3.39
N THR A 221 12.94 -4.79 2.06
CA THR A 221 13.74 -5.60 1.13
C THR A 221 15.24 -5.40 1.30
N LEU A 222 15.67 -4.16 1.57
CA LEU A 222 17.09 -3.82 1.76
C LEU A 222 17.62 -4.13 3.17
N GLN A 223 16.72 -4.31 4.14
CA GLN A 223 17.04 -4.52 5.56
C GLN A 223 16.20 -5.65 6.15
N PRO A 224 16.31 -6.89 5.62
CA PRO A 224 15.49 -8.01 6.07
C PRO A 224 15.70 -8.35 7.55
N GLU A 225 16.84 -7.99 8.14
CA GLU A 225 17.13 -8.18 9.56
C GLU A 225 16.21 -7.38 10.50
N ILE A 226 15.48 -6.39 9.98
CA ILE A 226 14.49 -5.63 10.73
C ILE A 226 13.35 -6.54 11.23
N GLY A 227 13.00 -7.55 10.45
CA GLY A 227 12.05 -8.60 10.80
C GLY A 227 10.67 -8.12 11.29
N LEU A 228 10.01 -8.93 12.13
CA LEU A 228 8.67 -8.65 12.66
C LEU A 228 8.58 -7.40 13.55
N ARG A 229 7.43 -6.71 13.51
CA ARG A 229 7.01 -5.64 14.45
C ARG A 229 7.95 -4.45 14.47
N ASN A 230 8.28 -4.01 13.28
CA ASN A 230 9.26 -2.99 13.02
C ASN A 230 8.62 -1.61 12.78
N PRO A 231 9.42 -0.53 12.72
CA PRO A 231 8.87 0.81 12.48
C PRO A 231 8.13 0.97 11.14
N LEU A 232 8.43 0.15 10.12
CA LEU A 232 7.80 0.20 8.80
C LEU A 232 6.34 -0.24 8.85
N ASP A 233 5.95 -1.04 9.85
CA ASP A 233 4.55 -1.42 10.09
C ASP A 233 3.66 -0.20 10.30
N LEU A 234 4.20 0.90 10.85
CA LEU A 234 3.48 2.17 10.94
C LEU A 234 3.31 2.83 9.57
N GLY A 235 4.28 2.67 8.68
CA GLY A 235 4.21 3.17 7.30
C GLY A 235 3.14 2.42 6.50
N TRP A 236 3.15 1.09 6.49
CA TRP A 236 2.07 0.29 5.91
C TRP A 236 0.71 0.67 6.53
N THR A 237 0.69 0.91 7.85
CA THR A 237 -0.50 1.39 8.57
C THR A 237 -1.04 2.71 8.05
N ALA A 238 -0.16 3.69 7.88
CA ALA A 238 -0.54 4.97 7.31
C ALA A 238 -1.08 4.80 5.88
N SER A 239 -0.44 3.96 5.07
CA SER A 239 -0.83 3.73 3.67
C SER A 239 -2.25 3.22 3.53
N TYR A 240 -2.62 2.11 4.18
CA TYR A 240 -3.98 1.59 4.01
C TYR A 240 -5.07 2.54 4.54
N MET A 241 -4.77 3.34 5.58
CA MET A 241 -5.69 4.37 6.09
C MET A 241 -5.87 5.51 5.08
N LEU A 242 -4.79 5.96 4.46
CA LEU A 242 -4.84 7.00 3.43
C LEU A 242 -5.58 6.52 2.17
N ILE A 243 -5.42 5.25 1.78
CA ILE A 243 -6.22 4.64 0.70
C ILE A 243 -7.72 4.69 1.03
N ALA A 244 -8.09 4.27 2.24
CA ALA A 244 -9.49 4.31 2.66
C ALA A 244 -10.02 5.75 2.76
N LEU A 245 -9.21 6.70 3.26
CA LEU A 245 -9.59 8.11 3.36
C LEU A 245 -9.81 8.73 1.97
N ALA A 246 -8.94 8.40 1.01
CA ALA A 246 -9.11 8.80 -0.38
C ALA A 246 -10.46 8.32 -0.93
N SER A 247 -10.85 7.07 -0.67
CA SER A 247 -12.14 6.52 -1.11
C SER A 247 -13.35 7.22 -0.47
N VAL A 248 -13.26 7.58 0.82
CA VAL A 248 -14.32 8.31 1.53
C VAL A 248 -14.49 9.70 0.93
N HIS A 249 -13.38 10.37 0.63
CA HIS A 249 -13.39 11.65 -0.06
C HIS A 249 -14.03 11.51 -1.43
N GLU A 250 -13.65 10.51 -2.21
CA GLU A 250 -14.21 10.27 -3.55
C GLU A 250 -15.72 10.02 -3.52
N ARG A 251 -16.19 9.19 -2.57
CA ARG A 251 -17.62 8.98 -2.37
C ARG A 251 -18.35 10.30 -2.11
N SER A 252 -17.75 11.24 -1.39
CA SER A 252 -18.40 12.53 -1.12
C SER A 252 -18.51 13.44 -2.34
N LEU A 253 -17.64 13.25 -3.34
CA LEU A 253 -17.67 13.98 -4.62
C LEU A 253 -18.65 13.35 -5.62
N HIS A 254 -18.71 12.01 -5.64
CA HIS A 254 -19.50 11.22 -6.59
C HIS A 254 -20.59 10.41 -5.91
N TYR A 255 -21.24 11.01 -4.91
CA TYR A 255 -22.27 10.33 -4.14
C TYR A 255 -23.46 10.00 -5.02
N LYS A 256 -23.98 8.78 -4.90
CA LYS A 256 -25.23 8.38 -5.56
C LYS A 256 -26.41 9.22 -5.04
N LEU A 257 -26.85 10.20 -5.83
CA LEU A 257 -28.17 10.81 -5.62
C LEU A 257 -29.21 9.71 -5.88
N LYS A 258 -30.00 9.39 -4.85
CA LYS A 258 -31.14 8.49 -4.97
C LYS A 258 -32.28 9.20 -5.69
#